data_AF-A0A917TDI3-F1
#
_entry.id   AF-A0A917TDI3-F1
#
_cell.length_a   1.000
_cell.length_b   1.000
_cell.length_c   1.000
_cell.angle_alpha   90.00
_cell.angle_beta   90.00
_cell.angle_gamma   90.00
#
_symmetry.space_group_name_H-M   'P 1'
#
loop_
_entity.id
_entity.type
_entity.pdbx_description
1 polymer ?
#
loop_
_entity_poly.entity_id
_entity_poly.type
_entity_poly.pdbx_seq_one_letter_code
_entity_poly.pdbx_strand_id
1 'polypeptide(L)' 'MMHQTMFAPMIWFFILWSVLILIGAILVMNYLTGGRENPSVQILKERLAKGEITEEEYNRLKKILKQDK' A
#
# COMPACT_ATOMS: atom_id res chain seq x y z
N MET A 1 8.77 45.45 10.29
CA MET A 1 7.64 44.50 10.11
C MET A 1 7.64 43.92 8.68
N MET A 2 8.72 43.27 8.24
CA MET A 2 8.83 42.72 6.87
C MET A 2 9.66 41.41 6.84
N HIS A 3 9.43 40.48 7.77
CA HIS A 3 10.14 39.20 7.79
C HIS A 3 9.23 37.95 7.88
N GLN A 4 7.91 38.13 7.96
CA GLN A 4 6.96 37.02 8.12
C GLN A 4 6.41 36.46 6.79
N THR A 5 6.56 37.18 5.66
CA THR A 5 5.89 36.82 4.39
C THR A 5 6.71 35.92 3.46
N MET A 6 8.00 35.73 3.72
CA MET A 6 8.90 34.97 2.83
C MET A 6 8.84 33.45 3.07
N PHE A 7 8.43 33.01 4.27
CA PHE A 7 8.35 31.58 4.62
C PHE A 7 7.04 30.91 4.19
N ALA A 8 5.95 31.68 4.07
CA ALA A 8 4.64 31.19 3.65
C ALA A 8 4.63 30.47 2.28
N PRO A 9 5.23 31.01 1.20
CA PRO A 9 5.24 30.32 -0.10
C PRO A 9 6.12 29.06 -0.10
N MET A 10 7.17 29.04 0.72
CA MET A 10 8.08 27.89 0.81
C MET A 10 7.40 26.70 1.49
N ILE A 11 6.67 26.94 2.58
CA ILE A 11 5.89 25.91 3.29
C ILE A 11 4.76 25.36 2.38
N TRP A 12 4.07 26.23 1.65
CA TRP A 12 3.02 25.82 0.71
C TRP A 12 3.53 24.87 -0.36
N PHE A 13 4.74 25.13 -0.89
CA PHE A 13 5.37 24.26 -1.88
C PHE A 13 5.64 22.87 -1.29
N PHE A 14 6.21 22.77 -0.09
CA PHE A 14 6.45 21.47 0.55
C PHE A 14 5.17 20.68 0.84
N ILE A 15 4.08 21.35 1.22
CA ILE A 15 2.78 20.71 1.44
C ILE A 15 2.25 20.13 0.13
N LEU A 16 2.26 20.92 -0.94
CA LEU A 16 1.79 20.49 -2.26
C LEU A 16 2.58 19.28 -2.78
N TRP A 17 3.91 19.35 -2.69
CA TRP A 17 4.79 18.25 -3.10
C TRP A 17 4.65 17.02 -2.21
N SER A 18 4.47 17.18 -0.90
CA SER A 18 4.22 16.06 0.01
C SER A 18 2.93 15.32 -0.34
N VAL A 19 1.84 16.04 -0.62
CA VAL A 19 0.56 15.46 -1.05
C VAL A 19 0.70 14.74 -2.39
N LEU A 20 1.41 15.34 -3.36
CA LEU A 20 1.68 14.69 -4.65
C LEU A 20 2.49 13.39 -4.50
N ILE A 21 3.53 13.39 -3.66
CA ILE A 21 4.34 12.19 -3.39
C ILE A 21 3.49 11.10 -2.74
N LEU A 22 2.64 11.45 -1.77
CA LEU A 22 1.70 10.52 -1.13
C LEU A 22 0.74 9.89 -2.14
N ILE A 23 0.10 10.71 -2.97
CA ILE A 23 -0.81 10.23 -4.02
C ILE A 23 -0.06 9.35 -5.03
N GLY A 24 1.12 9.77 -5.46
CA GLY A 24 1.98 9.00 -6.35
C GLY A 24 2.37 7.65 -5.76
N ALA A 25 2.76 7.60 -4.48
CA ALA A 25 3.09 6.36 -3.79
C ALA A 25 1.89 5.42 -3.66
N ILE A 26 0.71 5.93 -3.31
CA ILE A 26 -0.53 5.14 -3.25
C ILE A 26 -0.89 4.60 -4.63
N LEU A 27 -0.80 5.43 -5.67
CA LEU A 27 -1.11 5.04 -7.04
C LEU A 27 -0.12 3.98 -7.56
N VAL A 28 1.17 4.14 -7.29
CA VAL A 28 2.22 3.17 -7.64
C VAL A 28 2.03 1.87 -6.86
N MET A 29 1.74 1.92 -5.56
CA MET A 29 1.41 0.72 -4.79
C MET A 29 0.17 0.04 -5.34
N ASN A 30 -0.89 0.77 -5.65
CA ASN A 30 -2.11 0.20 -6.22
C ASN A 30 -1.88 -0.36 -7.64
N TYR A 31 -1.03 0.27 -8.45
CA TYR A 31 -0.70 -0.21 -9.80
C TYR A 31 0.22 -1.44 -9.77
N LEU A 32 1.22 -1.46 -8.87
CA LEU A 32 2.09 -2.61 -8.65
C LEU A 32 1.36 -3.78 -7.99
N THR A 33 0.41 -3.50 -7.08
CA THR A 33 -0.43 -4.52 -6.43
C THR A 33 -1.57 -4.97 -7.35
N GLY A 34 -2.05 -4.09 -8.24
CA GLY A 34 -3.03 -4.40 -9.28
C GLY A 34 -2.49 -5.32 -10.38
N GLY A 35 -1.17 -5.51 -10.45
CA GLY A 35 -0.51 -6.48 -11.31
C GLY A 35 -0.10 -7.75 -10.56
N ARG A 36 -1.05 -8.68 -10.35
CA ARG A 36 -0.81 -10.06 -9.88
C ARG A 36 -0.57 -10.26 -8.37
N GLU A 37 -1.39 -9.68 -7.49
CA GLU A 37 -1.72 -10.48 -6.31
C GLU A 37 -2.55 -11.66 -6.81
N ASN A 38 -1.97 -12.86 -6.74
CA ASN A 38 -2.61 -14.08 -7.25
C ASN A 38 -4.01 -14.16 -6.58
N PRO A 39 -5.13 -14.22 -7.32
CA PRO A 39 -6.47 -14.17 -6.73
C PRO A 39 -6.65 -15.21 -5.60
N SER A 40 -5.94 -16.33 -5.68
CA SER A 40 -5.83 -17.36 -4.64
C SER A 40 -5.29 -16.84 -3.30
N VAL A 41 -4.33 -15.91 -3.28
CA VAL A 41 -3.78 -15.28 -2.07
C VAL A 41 -4.78 -14.31 -1.44
N GLN A 42 -5.57 -13.61 -2.26
CA GLN A 42 -6.62 -12.71 -1.80
C GLN A 42 -7.75 -13.49 -1.11
N ILE A 43 -8.16 -14.61 -1.71
CA ILE A 43 -9.14 -15.55 -1.12
C ILE A 43 -8.63 -16.10 0.22
N LEU A 44 -7.35 -16.45 0.32
CA LEU A 44 -6.75 -16.91 1.58
C LEU A 44 -6.80 -15.85 2.68
N LYS A 45 -6.55 -14.58 2.36
CA LYS A 45 -6.66 -13.47 3.32
C LYS A 45 -8.09 -13.30 3.80
N GLU A 46 -9.07 -13.37 2.90
CA GLU A 46 -10.49 -13.28 3.27
C GLU A 46 -10.91 -14.41 4.21
N ARG A 47 -10.50 -15.65 3.93
CA ARG A 47 -10.81 -16.81 4.79
C ARG A 47 -10.17 -16.70 6.17
N LEU A 48 -8.94 -16.19 6.24
CA LEU A 48 -8.28 -15.91 7.52
C LEU A 48 -9.03 -14.84 8.31
N ALA A 49 -9.46 -13.75 7.65
CA ALA A 49 -10.23 -12.68 8.29
C ALA A 49 -11.61 -13.15 8.79
N LYS A 50 -12.21 -14.13 8.13
CA LYS A 50 -13.44 -14.80 8.57
C LYS A 50 -13.22 -15.82 9.70
N GLY A 51 -11.97 -16.18 10.00
CA GLY A 51 -11.62 -17.23 10.96
C GLY A 51 -11.92 -18.65 10.45
N GLU A 52 -12.11 -18.83 9.14
CA GLU A 52 -12.35 -20.14 8.53
C GLU A 52 -11.09 -21.01 8.46
N ILE A 53 -9.91 -20.38 8.53
CA ILE A 53 -8.60 -21.02 8.53
C ILE A 53 -7.72 -20.42 9.61
N THR A 54 -6.74 -21.17 10.09
CA THR A 54 -5.78 -20.68 11.08
C THR A 54 -4.62 -19.91 10.42
N GLU A 55 -3.88 -19.15 11.21
CA GLU A 55 -2.67 -18.46 10.72
C GLU A 55 -1.61 -19.44 10.18
N GLU A 56 -1.55 -20.65 10.75
CA GLU A 56 -0.63 -21.71 10.34
C GLU A 56 -0.97 -22.24 8.95
N GLU A 57 -2.26 -22.52 8.71
CA GLU A 57 -2.77 -22.94 7.40
C GLU A 57 -2.57 -21.86 6.34
N TYR A 58 -2.86 -20.60 6.68
CA TYR A 58 -2.62 -19.46 5.80
C TYR A 58 -1.15 -19.37 5.38
N ASN A 59 -0.22 -19.49 6.33
CA ASN A 59 1.21 -19.42 6.05
C ASN A 59 1.71 -20.58 5.18
N ARG A 60 1.19 -21.80 5.39
CA ARG A 60 1.52 -22.95 4.55
C ARG A 60 1.03 -22.77 3.11
N LEU A 61 -0.22 -22.37 2.93
CA LEU A 61 -0.84 -22.20 1.60
C LEU A 61 -0.24 -21.02 0.83
N LYS A 62 0.08 -19.91 1.52
CA LYS A 62 0.77 -18.76 0.94
C LYS A 62 2.16 -19.12 0.40
N LYS A 63 2.90 -20.01 1.07
CA LYS A 63 4.22 -20.48 0.59
C LYS A 63 4.09 -21.32 -0.67
N ILE A 64 3.10 -22.22 -0.72
CA ILE A 64 2.83 -23.07 -1.90
C ILE A 64 2.49 -22.21 -3.11
N LEU A 65 1.57 -21.24 -2.97
CA LEU A 65 1.16 -20.33 -4.06
C LEU A 65 2.26 -19.39 -4.54
N LYS A 66 3.32 -19.20 -3.75
CA LYS A 66 4.49 -18.37 -4.11
C LYS A 66 5.59 -19.19 -4.80
N GLN A 67 5.64 -20.51 -4.58
CA GLN A 67 6.57 -21.42 -5.25
C GLN A 67 6.11 -21.86 -6.65
N ASP A 68 4.80 -21.78 -6.93
CA ASP A 68 4.22 -22.22 -8.21
C ASP A 68 4.36 -21.16 -9.34
N LYS A 69 5.44 -20.36 -9.30
CA LYS A 69 5.69 -19.24 -10.21
C LYS A 69 7.12 -19.23 -10.74
#